data_AF-A0A1T5GRS8-F1
#
_entry.id   AF-A0A1T5GRS8-F1
#
_cell.length_a   1.000
_cell.length_b   1.000
_cell.length_c   1.000
_cell.angle_alpha   90.00
_cell.angle_beta   90.00
_cell.angle_gamma   90.00
#
_symmetry.space_group_name_H-M   'P 1'
#
loop_
_entity.id
_entity.type
_entity.pdbx_description
1 polymer ?
#
loop_
_entity_poly.entity_id
_entity_poly.type
_entity_poly.pdbx_seq_one_letter_code
_entity_poly.pdbx_strand_id
1 'polypeptide(L)'
;MIRDDRVYIRDIIESIEIINDYVTGKSERDFEESNLLQDAVYRRFEIIGEAAAKVSEACKDAPPEIEWRLMKLMRNKLIHEYFGISATAVFATIIEDLPPLLAKIKMI
;
A
#
# COMPACT_ATOMS: atom_id res chain seq x y z
N MET A 1 17.87 11.06 7.47
CA MET A 1 18.13 10.01 8.49
C MET A 1 17.61 8.70 7.93
N ILE A 2 18.49 7.73 7.69
CA ILE A 2 18.11 6.38 7.25
C ILE A 2 17.58 5.64 8.49
N ARG A 3 16.37 5.08 8.42
CA ARG A 3 15.82 4.24 9.49
C ARG A 3 16.21 2.78 9.23
N ASP A 4 16.15 1.98 10.28
CA ASP A 4 16.31 0.52 10.19
C ASP A 4 15.21 -0.09 9.29
N ASP A 5 15.57 -1.07 8.46
CA ASP A 5 14.63 -1.73 7.53
C ASP A 5 13.40 -2.26 8.26
N ARG A 6 13.53 -2.75 9.50
CA ARG A 6 12.40 -3.24 10.31
C ARG A 6 11.35 -2.16 10.57
N VAL A 7 11.75 -0.90 10.61
CA VAL A 7 10.82 0.22 10.75
C VAL A 7 10.03 0.41 9.45
N TYR A 8 10.67 0.35 8.29
CA TYR A 8 9.98 0.45 7.00
C TYR A 8 9.06 -0.74 6.74
N ILE A 9 9.49 -1.96 7.08
CA ILE A 9 8.64 -3.16 7.01
C ILE A 9 7.40 -2.99 7.89
N ARG A 10 7.57 -2.53 9.12
CA ARG A 10 6.45 -2.25 10.02
C ARG A 10 5.52 -1.16 9.48
N ASP A 11 6.06 -0.06 8.93
CA ASP A 11 5.25 1.00 8.32
C ASP A 11 4.37 0.46 7.18
N ILE A 12 4.86 -0.51 6.40
CA ILE A 12 4.09 -1.19 5.34
C ILE A 12 2.98 -2.05 5.95
N ILE A 13 3.32 -2.93 6.91
CA ILE A 13 2.36 -3.82 7.57
C ILE A 13 1.22 -3.02 8.21
N GLU A 14 1.56 -2.03 9.04
CA GLU A 14 0.58 -1.20 9.74
C GLU A 14 -0.32 -0.45 8.75
N SER A 15 0.25 0.06 7.65
CA SER A 15 -0.54 0.77 6.63
C SER A 15 -1.52 -0.15 5.92
N ILE A 16 -1.15 -1.39 5.60
CA ILE A 16 -2.05 -2.37 4.99
C ILE A 16 -3.17 -2.76 5.97
N GLU A 17 -2.83 -3.01 7.23
CA GLU A 17 -3.82 -3.35 8.27
C GLU A 17 -4.83 -2.22 8.47
N ILE A 18 -4.35 -0.97 8.54
CA ILE A 18 -5.21 0.21 8.64
C ILE A 18 -6.13 0.36 7.40
N ILE A 19 -5.62 0.09 6.19
CA ILE A 19 -6.46 0.09 4.97
C ILE A 19 -7.59 -0.93 5.13
N ASN A 20 -7.26 -2.16 5.54
CA ASN A 20 -8.24 -3.23 5.73
C ASN A 20 -9.31 -2.85 6.76
N ASP A 21 -8.92 -2.21 7.87
CA ASP A 21 -9.85 -1.71 8.87
C ASP A 21 -10.81 -0.65 8.30
N TYR A 22 -10.31 0.26 7.45
CA TYR A 22 -11.14 1.29 6.83
C TYR A 22 -12.19 0.73 5.86
N VAL A 23 -11.86 -0.33 5.12
CA VAL A 23 -12.74 -0.92 4.12
C VAL A 23 -13.57 -2.09 4.64
N THR A 24 -13.36 -2.53 5.89
CA THR A 24 -14.10 -3.65 6.46
C THR A 24 -15.60 -3.36 6.49
N GLY A 25 -16.39 -4.24 5.86
CA GLY A 25 -17.83 -4.09 5.75
C GLY A 25 -18.28 -2.99 4.78
N LYS A 26 -17.38 -2.45 3.95
CA LYS A 26 -17.68 -1.49 2.88
C LYS A 26 -17.76 -2.20 1.54
N SER A 27 -18.72 -1.79 0.73
CA SER A 27 -18.77 -2.16 -0.68
C SER A 27 -17.87 -1.24 -1.50
N GLU A 28 -17.60 -1.64 -2.75
CA GLU A 28 -16.91 -0.79 -3.73
C GLU A 28 -17.63 0.56 -3.90
N ARG A 29 -18.97 0.54 -3.95
CA ARG A 29 -19.78 1.76 -4.04
C ARG A 29 -19.59 2.68 -2.84
N ASP A 30 -19.53 2.14 -1.62
CA ASP A 30 -19.27 2.93 -0.41
C ASP A 30 -17.90 3.61 -0.46
N PHE A 31 -16.91 2.96 -1.08
CA PHE A 31 -15.58 3.50 -1.31
C PHE A 31 -15.60 4.61 -2.37
N GLU A 32 -16.25 4.37 -3.52
CA GLU A 32 -16.38 5.33 -4.62
C GLU A 32 -17.12 6.61 -4.22
N GLU A 33 -18.17 6.51 -3.40
CA GLU A 33 -18.98 7.65 -2.98
C GLU A 33 -18.34 8.45 -1.82
N SER A 34 -17.26 7.97 -1.22
CA SER A 34 -16.63 8.58 -0.04
C SER A 34 -15.21 9.09 -0.31
N ASN A 35 -15.10 10.39 -0.63
CA ASN A 35 -13.79 11.06 -0.77
C ASN A 35 -12.94 10.95 0.50
N LEU A 36 -13.56 11.02 1.68
CA LEU A 36 -12.83 10.88 2.95
C LEU A 36 -12.17 9.51 3.07
N LEU A 37 -12.88 8.45 2.69
CA LEU A 37 -12.35 7.08 2.73
C LEU A 37 -11.25 6.89 1.69
N GLN A 38 -11.45 7.39 0.48
CA GLN A 38 -10.44 7.38 -0.58
C GLN A 38 -9.17 8.11 -0.15
N ASP A 39 -9.27 9.33 0.37
CA ASP A 39 -8.13 10.13 0.83
C ASP A 39 -7.37 9.40 1.95
N ALA A 40 -8.09 8.80 2.90
CA ALA A 40 -7.50 8.04 3.99
C ALA A 40 -6.71 6.82 3.47
N VAL A 41 -7.27 6.09 2.50
CA VAL A 41 -6.64 4.93 1.86
C VAL A 41 -5.45 5.34 0.99
N TYR A 42 -5.59 6.37 0.16
CA TYR A 42 -4.50 6.86 -0.71
C TYR A 42 -3.31 7.30 0.14
N ARG A 43 -3.56 7.99 1.25
CA ARG A 43 -2.51 8.35 2.21
C ARG A 43 -1.77 7.13 2.75
N ARG A 44 -2.45 6.01 3.00
CA ARG A 44 -1.78 4.76 3.43
C ARG A 44 -0.95 4.14 2.31
N PHE A 45 -1.46 4.09 1.08
CA PHE A 45 -0.67 3.63 -0.08
C PHE A 45 0.59 4.47 -0.33
N GLU A 46 0.53 5.79 -0.12
CA GLU A 46 1.71 6.65 -0.18
C GLU A 46 2.78 6.26 0.85
N ILE A 47 2.37 5.93 2.08
CA ILE A 47 3.30 5.47 3.14
C ILE A 47 3.93 4.15 2.72
N ILE A 48 3.12 3.20 2.23
CA ILE A 48 3.60 1.91 1.74
C ILE A 48 4.68 2.12 0.66
N GLY A 49 4.40 2.94 -0.36
CA GLY A 49 5.35 3.18 -1.44
C GLY A 49 6.61 3.94 -1.00
N GLU A 50 6.50 4.88 -0.06
CA GLU A 50 7.65 5.60 0.51
C GLU A 50 8.53 4.67 1.34
N ALA A 51 7.93 3.80 2.16
CA ALA A 51 8.64 2.81 2.95
C ALA A 51 9.33 1.78 2.04
N ALA A 52 8.61 1.23 1.05
CA ALA A 52 9.15 0.29 0.07
C ALA A 52 10.34 0.86 -0.73
N ALA A 53 10.32 2.17 -1.03
CA ALA A 53 11.44 2.84 -1.70
C ALA A 53 12.69 2.97 -0.82
N LYS A 54 12.54 2.91 0.51
CA LYS A 54 13.63 3.13 1.49
C LYS A 54 14.20 1.85 2.09
N VAL A 55 13.50 0.72 1.98
CA VAL A 55 14.05 -0.60 2.34
C VAL A 55 15.35 -0.85 1.56
N SER A 56 16.39 -1.35 2.22
CA SER A 56 17.68 -1.63 1.59
C SER A 56 17.57 -2.71 0.51
N GLU A 57 18.46 -2.67 -0.48
CA GLU A 57 18.50 -3.71 -1.54
C GLU A 57 18.77 -5.11 -0.94
N ALA A 58 19.62 -5.20 0.09
CA ALA A 58 19.87 -6.46 0.79
C ALA A 58 18.59 -7.08 1.39
N CYS A 59 17.69 -6.26 1.94
CA CYS A 59 16.40 -6.72 2.44
C CYS A 59 15.41 -7.04 1.30
N LYS A 60 15.48 -6.31 0.18
CA LYS A 60 14.62 -6.58 -0.99
C LYS A 60 15.00 -7.87 -1.72
N ASP A 61 16.29 -8.21 -1.75
CA ASP A 61 16.83 -9.38 -2.44
C ASP A 61 16.58 -10.70 -1.70
N ALA A 62 16.29 -10.66 -0.39
CA ALA A 62 16.04 -11.87 0.39
C ALA A 62 14.72 -12.58 -0.02
N PRO A 63 13.59 -11.87 -0.25
CA PRO A 63 12.35 -12.44 -0.76
C PRO A 63 12.05 -11.91 -2.19
N PRO A 64 12.47 -12.62 -3.26
CA PRO A 64 12.33 -12.14 -4.64
C PRO A 64 10.88 -12.08 -5.13
N GLU A 65 9.95 -12.69 -4.40
CA GLU A 65 8.52 -12.73 -4.73
C GLU A 65 7.75 -11.46 -4.35
N ILE A 66 8.41 -10.49 -3.68
CA ILE A 66 7.80 -9.25 -3.25
C ILE A 66 8.06 -8.16 -4.29
N GLU A 67 6.98 -7.63 -4.86
CA GLU A 67 7.04 -6.64 -5.91
C GLU A 67 7.22 -5.21 -5.35
N TRP A 68 8.38 -4.95 -4.73
CA TRP A 68 8.73 -3.65 -4.16
C TRP A 68 8.54 -2.48 -5.13
N ARG A 69 8.83 -2.72 -6.40
CA ARG A 69 8.65 -1.75 -7.47
C ARG A 69 7.19 -1.34 -7.66
N LEU A 70 6.24 -2.28 -7.55
CA LEU A 70 4.83 -1.98 -7.72
C LEU A 70 4.31 -1.06 -6.62
N MET A 71 4.72 -1.30 -5.36
CA MET A 71 4.38 -0.42 -4.23
C MET A 71 4.85 1.03 -4.50
N LYS A 72 6.07 1.20 -5.00
CA LYS A 72 6.61 2.52 -5.37
C LYS A 72 5.85 3.16 -6.53
N LEU A 73 5.49 2.38 -7.55
CA LEU A 73 4.73 2.86 -8.70
C LEU A 73 3.32 3.29 -8.31
N MET A 74 2.66 2.56 -7.40
CA MET A 74 1.36 2.92 -6.87
C MET A 74 1.39 4.31 -6.21
N ARG A 75 2.36 4.54 -5.31
CA ARG A 75 2.58 5.87 -4.70
C ARG A 75 2.79 6.95 -5.75
N ASN A 76 3.61 6.71 -6.77
CA ASN A 76 3.85 7.69 -7.82
C ASN A 76 2.56 8.03 -8.60
N LYS A 77 1.75 7.01 -8.91
CA LYS A 77 0.47 7.22 -9.60
C LYS A 77 -0.50 8.04 -8.74
N LEU A 78 -0.62 7.69 -7.46
CA LEU A 78 -1.51 8.40 -6.53
C LEU A 78 -1.18 9.89 -6.36
N ILE A 79 0.10 10.26 -6.34
CA ILE A 79 0.50 11.66 -6.12
C ILE A 79 0.65 12.48 -7.41
N HIS A 80 0.97 11.87 -8.54
CA HIS A 80 1.28 12.59 -9.80
C HIS A 80 0.15 12.52 -10.83
N GLU A 81 -0.62 11.44 -10.83
CA GLU A 81 -1.73 11.20 -11.76
C GLU A 81 -3.08 11.26 -11.03
N TYR A 82 -3.17 12.04 -9.94
CA TYR A 82 -4.38 12.15 -9.09
C TYR A 82 -5.66 12.46 -9.89
N PHE A 83 -5.53 13.07 -11.07
CA PHE A 83 -6.60 13.18 -12.05
C PHE A 83 -6.71 11.89 -12.88
N GLY A 84 -7.78 11.11 -12.67
CA GLY A 84 -8.03 9.88 -13.43
C GLY A 84 -7.72 8.57 -12.69
N ILE A 85 -7.49 8.62 -11.38
CA ILE A 85 -7.41 7.43 -10.54
C ILE A 85 -8.80 6.81 -10.44
N SER A 86 -8.92 5.57 -10.89
CA SER A 86 -10.15 4.80 -10.76
C SER A 86 -10.26 4.29 -9.33
N ALA A 87 -11.23 4.81 -8.57
CA ALA A 87 -11.55 4.32 -7.24
C ALA A 87 -11.88 2.82 -7.25
N THR A 88 -12.61 2.35 -8.28
CA THR A 88 -12.82 0.92 -8.59
C THR A 88 -11.52 0.13 -8.61
N ALA A 89 -10.52 0.58 -9.38
CA ALA A 89 -9.24 -0.11 -9.51
C ALA A 89 -8.47 -0.13 -8.19
N VAL A 90 -8.52 0.97 -7.42
CA VAL A 90 -7.89 0.99 -6.10
C VAL A 90 -8.59 0.03 -5.14
N PHE A 91 -9.93 -0.01 -5.13
CA PHE A 91 -10.68 -0.95 -4.31
C PHE A 91 -10.35 -2.41 -4.67
N ALA A 92 -10.23 -2.74 -5.96
CA ALA A 92 -9.79 -4.05 -6.40
C ALA A 92 -8.40 -4.40 -5.86
N THR A 93 -7.42 -3.49 -5.94
CA THR A 93 -6.08 -3.69 -5.35
C THR A 93 -6.12 -3.92 -3.84
N ILE A 94 -7.01 -3.26 -3.11
CA ILE A 94 -7.18 -3.48 -1.66
C ILE A 94 -7.65 -4.91 -1.38
N ILE A 95 -8.58 -5.42 -2.18
CA ILE A 95 -9.19 -6.74 -1.95
C ILE A 95 -8.31 -7.88 -2.48
N GLU A 96 -7.68 -7.70 -3.64
CA GLU A 96 -6.99 -8.76 -4.38
C GLU A 96 -5.48 -8.81 -4.08
N ASP A 97 -4.82 -7.65 -4.02
CA ASP A 97 -3.36 -7.57 -4.00
C ASP A 97 -2.78 -7.34 -2.59
N LEU A 98 -3.46 -6.57 -1.74
CA LEU A 98 -2.95 -6.26 -0.40
C LEU A 98 -2.88 -7.49 0.54
N PRO A 99 -3.87 -8.41 0.59
CA PRO A 99 -3.79 -9.57 1.46
C PRO A 99 -2.59 -10.49 1.17
N PRO A 100 -2.31 -10.92 -0.08
CA PRO A 100 -1.12 -11.72 -0.35
C PRO A 100 0.18 -10.94 -0.14
N LEU A 101 0.20 -9.63 -0.42
CA LEU A 101 1.36 -8.78 -0.11
C LEU A 101 1.66 -8.75 1.39
N LEU A 102 0.63 -8.56 2.23
CA LEU A 102 0.78 -8.54 3.69
C LEU A 102 1.36 -9.85 4.22
N ALA A 103 0.86 -10.98 3.71
CA ALA A 103 1.36 -12.30 4.08
C ALA A 103 2.86 -12.45 3.77
N LYS A 104 3.30 -12.03 2.59
CA LYS A 104 4.71 -12.06 2.18
C LYS A 104 5.58 -11.15 3.05
N ILE A 105 5.14 -9.91 3.29
CA ILE A 105 5.90 -8.92 4.07
C ILE A 105 6.07 -9.37 5.54
N LYS A 106 5.06 -10.04 6.12
CA LYS A 106 5.14 -10.59 7.49
C LYS A 106 6.15 -11.73 7.66
N MET A 107 6.68 -12.29 6.57
CA MET A 107 7.70 -13.34 6.59
C MET A 107 9.15 -12.79 6.56
N ILE A 108 9.33 -11.48 6.40
CA ILE A 108 10.62 -10.78 6.47
C ILE A 108 11.01 -10.58 7.93
#